data_AF-A0A2H8TSE6-F1
#
_entry.id   AF-A0A2H8TSE6-F1
#
_cell.length_a   1.000
_cell.length_b   1.000
_cell.length_c   1.000
_cell.angle_alpha   90.00
_cell.angle_beta   90.00
_cell.angle_gamma   90.00
#
_symmetry.space_group_name_H-M   'P 1'
#
loop_
_entity.id
_entity.type
_entity.pdbx_description
1 polymer ?
#
loop_
_entity_poly.entity_id
_entity_poly.type
_entity_poly.pdbx_seq_one_letter_code
_entity_poly.pdbx_strand_id
1 'polypeptide(L)'
;MSQHQESSKMHIKVIDLISDTITKPDIHMRQAMFEAEVGDDGYQEDPTVRLLEDKSSTLFGKEAALFVPSGLMGNLVAMMAHIKNQRGCEVIVGDKSHILLWEQSGAAQFAGLQMREVRNLPDGSFDMSELKDKCRPSNPCDYESYTSLICIENTHNYLGGVVVPLEWLDQVK
;
A
#
# COMPACT_ATOMS: atom_id res chain seq x y z
N MET A 1 -40.73 -11.44 49.52
CA MET A 1 -40.63 -12.26 48.30
C MET A 1 -41.20 -11.44 47.15
N SER A 2 -40.40 -11.19 46.11
CA SER A 2 -40.79 -10.87 44.71
C SER A 2 -39.64 -10.06 44.09
N GLN A 3 -38.60 -10.77 43.65
CA GLN A 3 -38.24 -10.92 42.23
C GLN A 3 -37.60 -9.65 41.64
N HIS A 4 -36.28 -9.56 41.77
CA HIS A 4 -35.44 -8.79 40.85
C HIS A 4 -35.49 -9.49 39.49
N GLN A 5 -36.17 -8.86 38.53
CA GLN A 5 -36.02 -9.17 37.12
C GLN A 5 -34.71 -8.55 36.64
N GLU A 6 -33.63 -9.34 36.67
CA GLU A 6 -32.46 -9.06 35.84
C GLU A 6 -32.87 -9.20 34.37
N SER A 7 -33.01 -8.06 33.70
CA SER A 7 -33.17 -8.00 32.26
C SER A 7 -31.91 -8.57 31.60
N SER A 8 -32.00 -9.79 31.07
CA SER A 8 -30.94 -10.40 30.29
C SER A 8 -30.70 -9.54 29.05
N LYS A 9 -29.60 -8.78 29.02
CA LYS A 9 -29.15 -8.07 27.82
C LYS A 9 -28.96 -9.09 26.70
N MET A 10 -29.81 -9.03 25.68
CA MET A 10 -29.63 -9.82 24.47
C MET A 10 -28.26 -9.51 23.87
N HIS A 11 -27.42 -10.53 23.76
CA HIS A 11 -26.10 -10.41 23.14
C HIS A 11 -26.29 -10.34 21.62
N ILE A 12 -26.39 -9.14 21.06
CA ILE A 12 -26.44 -8.95 19.62
C ILE A 12 -25.05 -9.25 19.06
N LYS A 13 -24.92 -10.35 18.32
CA LYS A 13 -23.70 -10.66 17.56
C LYS A 13 -23.70 -9.82 16.28
N VAL A 14 -22.92 -8.73 16.28
CA VAL A 14 -22.69 -7.92 15.09
C VAL A 14 -21.71 -8.66 14.18
N ILE A 15 -22.12 -8.89 12.93
CA ILE A 15 -21.23 -9.37 11.87
C ILE A 15 -20.75 -8.13 11.11
N ASP A 16 -19.47 -7.82 11.25
CA ASP A 16 -18.86 -6.66 10.60
C ASP A 16 -18.23 -7.09 9.28
N LEU A 17 -18.73 -6.51 8.18
CA LEU A 17 -18.30 -6.76 6.81
C LEU A 17 -17.76 -5.49 6.15
N ILE A 18 -17.36 -4.48 6.94
CA ILE A 18 -16.92 -3.17 6.43
C ILE A 18 -15.54 -3.27 5.77
N SER A 19 -14.59 -3.94 6.43
CA SER A 19 -13.20 -4.08 5.95
C SER A 19 -12.47 -5.15 6.76
N ASP A 20 -11.43 -5.75 6.20
CA ASP A 20 -10.46 -6.62 6.90
C ASP A 20 -9.54 -5.86 7.87
N THR A 21 -9.45 -4.53 7.77
CA THR A 21 -8.68 -3.68 8.70
C THR A 21 -9.23 -3.65 10.14
N ILE A 22 -10.46 -4.10 10.36
CA ILE A 22 -11.08 -4.19 11.69
C ILE A 22 -10.59 -5.42 12.51
N THR A 23 -9.78 -6.28 11.88
CA THR A 23 -9.24 -7.48 12.51
C THR A 23 -8.54 -7.14 13.84
N LYS A 24 -8.73 -8.01 14.84
CA LYS A 24 -8.15 -7.83 16.17
C LYS A 24 -7.07 -8.88 16.40
N PRO A 25 -5.95 -8.52 17.06
CA PRO A 25 -4.94 -9.50 17.42
C PRO A 25 -5.54 -10.63 18.25
N ASP A 26 -5.24 -11.86 17.84
CA ASP A 26 -5.60 -13.07 18.58
C ASP A 26 -4.74 -13.22 19.85
N ILE A 27 -4.95 -14.30 20.60
CA ILE A 27 -4.21 -14.54 21.84
C ILE A 27 -2.72 -14.78 21.60
N HIS A 28 -2.34 -15.39 20.48
CA HIS A 28 -0.94 -15.69 20.17
C HIS A 28 -0.20 -14.41 19.76
N MET A 29 -0.81 -13.56 18.94
CA MET A 29 -0.27 -12.24 18.61
C MET A 29 -0.12 -11.37 19.86
N ARG A 30 -1.11 -11.39 20.77
CA ARG A 30 -1.03 -10.65 22.04
C ARG A 30 0.11 -11.13 22.92
N GLN A 31 0.30 -12.44 23.03
CA GLN A 31 1.42 -13.00 23.78
C GLN A 31 2.76 -12.64 23.12
N ALA A 32 2.89 -12.80 21.81
CA ALA A 32 4.10 -12.47 21.08
C ALA A 32 4.48 -10.99 21.21
N MET A 33 3.50 -10.08 21.15
CA MET A 33 3.75 -8.66 21.39
C MET A 33 4.19 -8.37 22.84
N PHE A 34 3.62 -9.07 23.82
CA PHE A 34 3.98 -8.90 25.23
C PHE A 34 5.38 -9.42 25.54
N GLU A 35 5.79 -10.51 24.90
CA GLU A 35 7.09 -11.17 25.10
C GLU A 35 8.19 -10.72 24.13
N ALA A 36 7.89 -9.80 23.21
CA ALA A 36 8.84 -9.38 22.17
C ALA A 36 10.13 -8.82 22.77
N GLU A 37 11.28 -9.25 22.24
CA GLU A 37 12.56 -8.62 22.50
C GLU A 37 12.63 -7.34 21.65
N VAL A 38 12.83 -6.19 22.30
CA VAL A 38 12.76 -4.87 21.67
C VAL A 38 14.04 -4.09 21.91
N GLY A 39 14.27 -3.09 21.06
CA GLY A 39 15.42 -2.21 21.12
C GLY A 39 15.13 -0.85 20.50
N ASP A 40 16.17 -0.03 20.31
CA ASP A 40 16.04 1.25 19.62
C ASP A 40 16.19 1.03 18.10
N ASP A 41 15.08 1.07 17.38
CA ASP A 41 15.05 0.93 15.92
C ASP A 41 15.82 2.04 15.19
N GLY A 42 15.94 3.23 15.78
CA GLY A 42 16.75 4.33 15.23
C GLY A 42 18.24 4.00 15.16
N TYR A 43 18.72 3.13 16.06
CA TYR A 43 20.07 2.55 16.03
C TYR A 43 20.11 1.15 15.40
N GLN A 44 18.99 0.67 14.86
CA GLN A 44 18.82 -0.70 14.35
C GLN A 44 19.10 -1.76 15.41
N GLU A 45 18.73 -1.51 16.66
CA GLU A 45 18.97 -2.42 17.78
C GLU A 45 17.73 -3.23 18.16
N ASP A 46 16.58 -3.03 17.51
CA ASP A 46 15.37 -3.82 17.76
C ASP A 46 15.44 -5.20 17.06
N PRO A 47 15.58 -6.32 17.81
CA PRO A 47 15.73 -7.64 17.21
C PRO A 47 14.46 -8.14 16.53
N THR A 48 13.28 -7.75 17.03
CA THR A 48 11.99 -8.19 16.50
C THR A 48 11.68 -7.50 15.18
N VAL A 49 11.97 -6.20 15.05
CA VAL A 49 11.83 -5.47 13.78
C VAL A 49 12.79 -6.04 12.74
N ARG A 50 14.07 -6.23 13.07
CA ARG A 50 15.04 -6.85 12.14
C ARG A 50 14.58 -8.21 11.66
N LEU A 51 14.08 -9.06 12.56
CA LEU A 51 13.57 -10.39 12.19
C LEU A 51 12.37 -10.29 11.22
N LEU A 52 11.47 -9.33 11.42
CA LEU A 52 10.34 -9.08 10.53
C LEU A 52 10.82 -8.64 9.13
N GLU A 53 11.78 -7.73 9.07
CA GLU A 53 12.35 -7.22 7.82
C GLU A 53 13.12 -8.31 7.07
N ASP A 54 13.99 -9.07 7.75
CA ASP A 54 14.76 -10.18 7.17
C ASP A 54 13.85 -11.28 6.61
N LYS A 55 12.78 -11.61 7.35
CA LYS A 55 11.78 -12.57 6.88
C LYS A 55 11.04 -12.05 5.65
N SER A 56 10.72 -10.76 5.62
CA SER A 56 10.00 -10.12 4.52
C SER A 56 10.87 -10.04 3.26
N SER A 57 12.14 -9.60 3.38
CA SER A 57 13.08 -9.55 2.27
C SER A 57 13.30 -10.94 1.66
N THR A 58 13.45 -11.97 2.51
CA THR A 58 13.55 -13.37 2.09
C THR A 58 12.28 -13.84 1.35
N LEU A 59 11.09 -13.55 1.90
CA LEU A 59 9.82 -13.98 1.32
C LEU A 59 9.59 -13.40 -0.08
N PHE A 60 9.97 -12.14 -0.29
CA PHE A 60 9.79 -11.43 -1.56
C PHE A 60 11.01 -11.52 -2.50
N GLY A 61 12.07 -12.23 -2.10
CA GLY A 61 13.31 -12.33 -2.87
C GLY A 61 13.99 -10.98 -3.13
N LYS A 62 13.95 -10.07 -2.14
CA LYS A 62 14.56 -8.74 -2.18
C LYS A 62 15.79 -8.66 -1.28
N GLU A 63 16.67 -7.71 -1.54
CA GLU A 63 17.90 -7.51 -0.76
C GLU A 63 17.65 -6.96 0.64
N ALA A 64 16.56 -6.21 0.83
CA ALA A 64 16.18 -5.58 2.09
C ALA A 64 14.65 -5.39 2.16
N ALA A 65 14.15 -5.11 3.36
CA ALA A 65 12.79 -4.67 3.63
C ALA A 65 12.83 -3.53 4.66
N LEU A 66 11.72 -2.80 4.78
CA LEU A 66 11.55 -1.72 5.75
C LEU A 66 10.17 -1.82 6.39
N PHE A 67 10.12 -1.90 7.72
CA PHE A 67 8.87 -1.81 8.47
C PHE A 67 8.39 -0.36 8.53
N VAL A 68 7.10 -0.14 8.28
CA VAL A 68 6.46 1.17 8.36
C VAL A 68 5.13 1.09 9.10
N PRO A 69 4.70 2.17 9.79
CA PRO A 69 3.46 2.15 10.58
C PRO A 69 2.16 1.96 9.77
N SER A 70 2.16 2.22 8.46
CA SER A 70 0.96 2.11 7.62
C SER A 70 1.28 1.89 6.14
N GLY A 71 0.31 1.37 5.40
CA GLY A 71 0.39 1.23 3.93
C GLY A 71 0.53 2.59 3.21
N LEU A 72 -0.11 3.64 3.73
CA LEU A 72 0.05 5.02 3.21
C LEU A 72 1.51 5.47 3.29
N MET A 73 2.17 5.23 4.43
CA MET A 73 3.59 5.56 4.56
C MET A 73 4.44 4.70 3.63
N GLY A 74 4.14 3.40 3.53
CA GLY A 74 4.84 2.47 2.64
C GLY A 74 4.83 2.91 1.18
N ASN A 75 3.66 3.24 0.64
CA ASN A 75 3.52 3.76 -0.72
C ASN A 75 4.27 5.09 -0.89
N LEU A 76 4.13 6.01 0.06
CA LEU A 76 4.77 7.32 -0.02
C LEU A 76 6.30 7.22 -0.01
N VAL A 77 6.90 6.47 0.92
CA VAL A 77 8.36 6.32 0.99
C VAL A 77 8.91 5.55 -0.21
N ALA A 78 8.17 4.57 -0.74
CA ALA A 78 8.53 3.87 -1.97
C ALA A 78 8.59 4.85 -3.16
N MET A 79 7.55 5.67 -3.36
CA MET A 79 7.53 6.70 -4.40
C MET A 79 8.70 7.69 -4.23
N MET A 80 8.94 8.18 -3.01
CA MET A 80 10.03 9.12 -2.73
C MET A 80 11.42 8.51 -3.00
N ALA A 81 11.62 7.23 -2.69
CA ALA A 81 12.88 6.52 -2.94
C ALA A 81 13.13 6.30 -4.44
N HIS A 82 12.08 6.03 -5.22
CA HIS A 82 12.20 5.77 -6.66
C HIS A 82 12.54 7.00 -7.50
N ILE A 83 12.10 8.19 -7.09
CA ILE A 83 12.17 9.40 -7.93
C ILE A 83 13.54 10.11 -7.89
N LYS A 84 14.57 9.55 -7.25
CA LYS A 84 15.99 10.00 -7.26
C LYS A 84 16.18 11.53 -7.34
N ASN A 85 15.60 12.29 -6.40
CA ASN A 85 15.67 13.76 -6.29
C ASN A 85 14.98 14.57 -7.41
N GLN A 86 14.13 13.94 -8.23
CA GLN A 86 13.35 14.60 -9.28
C GLN A 86 12.00 15.08 -8.74
N ARG A 87 11.99 16.15 -7.94
CA ARG A 87 10.71 16.82 -7.61
C ARG A 87 10.09 17.42 -8.87
N GLY A 88 8.76 17.38 -8.98
CA GLY A 88 8.03 17.82 -10.16
C GLY A 88 7.99 16.81 -11.30
N CYS A 89 8.46 15.58 -11.09
CA CYS A 89 8.21 14.47 -12.01
C CYS A 89 6.78 13.91 -11.84
N GLU A 90 6.39 13.05 -12.77
CA GLU A 90 5.09 12.39 -12.75
C GLU A 90 5.20 10.89 -12.42
N VAL A 91 4.20 10.41 -11.69
CA VAL A 91 3.96 8.99 -11.41
C VAL A 91 2.67 8.56 -12.09
N ILE A 92 2.73 7.47 -12.84
CA ILE A 92 1.54 6.87 -13.46
C ILE A 92 0.86 5.96 -12.44
N VAL A 93 -0.45 6.13 -12.27
CA VAL A 93 -1.29 5.36 -11.34
C VAL A 93 -2.61 5.00 -12.01
N GLY A 94 -3.29 3.96 -11.54
CA GLY A 94 -4.65 3.67 -11.99
C GLY A 94 -5.67 4.73 -11.52
N ASP A 95 -6.66 5.05 -12.36
CA ASP A 95 -7.77 5.97 -12.06
C ASP A 95 -8.66 5.53 -10.88
N LYS A 96 -8.53 4.26 -10.47
CA LYS A 96 -9.23 3.67 -9.32
C LYS A 96 -8.29 3.19 -8.22
N SER A 97 -7.01 3.52 -8.31
CA SER A 97 -5.99 3.07 -7.37
C SER A 97 -6.08 3.75 -6.00
N HIS A 98 -5.55 3.09 -4.98
CA HIS A 98 -5.58 3.57 -3.62
C HIS A 98 -4.75 4.83 -3.44
N ILE A 99 -3.57 4.86 -4.05
CA ILE A 99 -2.66 6.02 -4.08
C ILE A 99 -3.39 7.28 -4.57
N LEU A 100 -4.20 7.14 -5.61
CA LEU A 100 -4.94 8.27 -6.18
C LEU A 100 -6.13 8.68 -5.28
N LEU A 101 -6.93 7.72 -4.81
CA LEU A 101 -8.24 8.00 -4.21
C LEU A 101 -8.23 8.21 -2.69
N TRP A 102 -7.37 7.53 -1.93
CA TRP A 102 -7.47 7.49 -0.45
C TRP A 102 -6.18 7.84 0.30
N GLU A 103 -5.13 8.30 -0.38
CA GLU A 103 -3.89 8.73 0.29
C GLU A 103 -3.78 10.25 0.47
N GLN A 104 -4.92 10.94 0.41
CA GLN A 104 -5.03 12.39 0.65
C GLN A 104 -4.02 13.21 -0.18
N SER A 105 -3.76 12.80 -1.42
CA SER A 105 -2.76 13.46 -2.29
C SER A 105 -1.34 13.53 -1.67
N GLY A 106 -0.96 12.57 -0.82
CA GLY A 106 0.34 12.54 -0.14
C GLY A 106 1.54 12.62 -1.10
N ALA A 107 1.42 12.01 -2.28
CA ALA A 107 2.43 12.11 -3.35
C ALA A 107 2.69 13.57 -3.78
N ALA A 108 1.65 14.37 -3.95
CA ALA A 108 1.79 15.79 -4.27
C ALA A 108 2.31 16.59 -3.07
N GLN A 109 1.73 16.37 -1.88
CA GLN A 109 2.03 17.16 -0.68
C GLN A 109 3.48 16.99 -0.19
N PHE A 110 3.97 15.75 -0.11
CA PHE A 110 5.27 15.46 0.52
C PHE A 110 6.37 15.19 -0.50
N ALA A 111 6.05 14.45 -1.57
CA ALA A 111 7.02 14.07 -2.59
C ALA A 111 7.13 15.09 -3.74
N GLY A 112 6.15 16.00 -3.88
CA GLY A 112 6.12 16.95 -5.00
C GLY A 112 5.91 16.26 -6.35
N LEU A 113 5.11 15.19 -6.35
CA LEU A 113 4.80 14.38 -7.53
C LEU A 113 3.48 14.77 -8.16
N GLN A 114 3.46 14.84 -9.49
CA GLN A 114 2.24 14.89 -10.26
C GLN A 114 1.72 13.47 -10.49
N MET A 115 0.46 13.21 -10.15
CA MET A 115 -0.18 11.94 -10.51
C MET A 115 -0.73 12.03 -11.92
N ARG A 116 -0.39 11.05 -12.77
CA ARG A 116 -0.91 10.90 -14.12
C ARG A 116 -1.71 9.60 -14.19
N GLU A 117 -3.03 9.72 -14.08
CA GLU A 117 -3.90 8.55 -14.06
C GLU A 117 -3.91 7.82 -15.41
N VAL A 118 -4.09 6.51 -15.40
CA VAL A 118 -4.43 5.64 -16.55
C VAL A 118 -5.70 4.86 -16.20
N ARG A 119 -6.55 4.58 -17.18
CA ARG A 119 -7.77 3.83 -16.93
C ARG A 119 -7.46 2.41 -16.44
N ASN A 120 -8.04 2.01 -15.30
CA ASN A 120 -8.08 0.62 -14.89
C ASN A 120 -9.12 -0.17 -15.72
N LEU A 121 -8.72 -1.36 -16.18
CA LEU A 121 -9.60 -2.38 -16.75
C LEU A 121 -10.30 -3.18 -15.64
N PRO A 122 -11.41 -3.90 -15.94
CA PRO A 122 -12.17 -4.64 -14.91
C PRO A 122 -11.37 -5.71 -14.14
N ASP A 123 -10.26 -6.20 -14.69
CA ASP A 123 -9.37 -7.18 -14.05
C ASP A 123 -8.27 -6.51 -13.19
N GLY A 124 -8.30 -5.18 -13.04
CA GLY A 124 -7.34 -4.40 -12.26
C GLY A 124 -6.12 -3.94 -13.05
N SER A 125 -5.89 -4.47 -14.27
CA SER A 125 -4.81 -4.02 -15.14
C SER A 125 -5.06 -2.61 -15.71
N PHE A 126 -4.11 -2.05 -16.45
CA PHE A 126 -4.31 -0.82 -17.22
C PHE A 126 -4.54 -1.11 -18.70
N ASP A 127 -5.21 -0.18 -19.38
CA ASP A 127 -5.16 -0.15 -20.84
C ASP A 127 -3.71 0.08 -21.31
N MET A 128 -3.13 -0.91 -21.99
CA MET A 128 -1.73 -0.87 -22.42
C MET A 128 -1.45 0.19 -23.48
N SER A 129 -2.44 0.56 -24.29
CA SER A 129 -2.27 1.62 -25.28
C SER A 129 -2.22 2.98 -24.59
N GLU A 130 -3.15 3.22 -23.66
CA GLU A 130 -3.19 4.45 -22.86
C GLU A 130 -1.95 4.60 -21.98
N LEU A 131 -1.48 3.50 -21.37
CA LEU A 131 -0.25 3.50 -20.58
C LEU A 131 0.94 3.95 -21.41
N LYS A 132 1.13 3.38 -22.61
CA LYS A 132 2.23 3.75 -23.51
C LYS A 132 2.13 5.18 -23.99
N ASP A 133 0.93 5.65 -24.32
CA ASP A 133 0.70 7.03 -24.76
C ASP A 133 0.92 8.04 -23.63
N LYS A 134 0.70 7.62 -22.38
CA LYS A 134 0.95 8.45 -21.18
C LYS A 134 2.39 8.39 -20.69
N CYS A 135 3.18 7.39 -21.05
CA CYS A 135 4.61 7.39 -20.78
C CYS A 135 5.32 8.43 -21.65
N ARG A 136 6.01 9.38 -21.02
CA ARG A 136 6.82 10.37 -21.74
C ARG A 136 8.12 9.74 -22.26
N PRO A 137 8.67 10.26 -23.38
CA PRO A 137 9.98 9.82 -23.85
C PRO A 137 11.05 10.09 -22.79
N SER A 138 12.17 9.37 -22.85
CA SER A 138 13.27 9.49 -21.87
C SER A 138 13.94 10.87 -21.83
N ASN A 139 13.77 11.66 -22.89
CA ASN A 139 14.22 13.05 -22.97
C ASN A 139 13.04 13.92 -23.46
N PRO A 140 12.08 14.23 -22.58
CA PRO A 140 10.94 15.07 -22.91
C PRO A 140 11.40 16.52 -23.14
N CYS A 141 10.50 17.36 -23.68
CA CYS A 141 10.83 18.77 -23.88
C CYS A 141 11.02 19.49 -22.52
N ASP A 142 11.79 20.58 -22.48
CA ASP A 142 12.12 21.33 -21.26
C ASP A 142 10.91 21.83 -20.44
N TYR A 143 9.72 21.85 -21.04
CA TYR A 143 8.47 22.27 -20.40
C TYR A 143 7.62 21.10 -19.86
N GLU A 144 8.10 19.87 -19.99
CA GLU A 144 7.37 18.66 -19.62
C GLU A 144 7.99 17.96 -18.40
N SER A 145 7.15 17.31 -17.58
CA SER A 145 7.57 16.43 -16.50
C SER A 145 8.28 15.18 -17.04
N TYR A 146 9.09 14.52 -16.21
CA TYR A 146 9.59 13.17 -16.50
C TYR A 146 8.61 12.14 -15.94
N THR A 147 8.27 11.09 -16.71
CA THR A 147 7.60 9.90 -16.16
C THR A 147 8.64 9.06 -15.42
N SER A 148 8.59 9.04 -14.08
CA SER A 148 9.64 8.40 -13.26
C SER A 148 9.21 7.07 -12.63
N LEU A 149 7.91 6.82 -12.53
CA LEU A 149 7.38 5.62 -11.87
C LEU A 149 6.01 5.23 -12.44
N ILE A 150 5.72 3.92 -12.46
CA ILE A 150 4.38 3.36 -12.67
C ILE A 150 4.05 2.55 -11.40
N CYS A 151 2.93 2.86 -10.74
CA CYS A 151 2.46 2.15 -9.55
C CYS A 151 1.28 1.24 -9.91
N ILE A 152 1.36 -0.03 -9.52
CA ILE A 152 0.34 -1.05 -9.81
C ILE A 152 -0.21 -1.59 -8.49
N GLU A 153 -1.53 -1.71 -8.37
CA GLU A 153 -2.21 -2.21 -7.19
C GLU A 153 -2.64 -3.67 -7.37
N ASN A 154 -2.19 -4.55 -6.48
CA ASN A 154 -2.59 -5.96 -6.47
C ASN A 154 -2.66 -6.47 -5.01
N THR A 155 -3.79 -6.95 -4.51
CA THR A 155 -5.13 -7.05 -5.12
C THR A 155 -5.81 -5.69 -5.26
N HIS A 156 -6.53 -5.46 -6.36
CA HIS A 156 -7.15 -4.16 -6.62
C HIS A 156 -8.45 -3.96 -5.83
N ASN A 157 -8.44 -3.05 -4.85
CA ASN A 157 -9.49 -2.85 -3.87
C ASN A 157 -10.79 -2.28 -4.48
N TYR A 158 -10.73 -1.14 -5.17
CA TYR A 158 -11.94 -0.46 -5.71
C TYR A 158 -12.75 -1.36 -6.67
N LEU A 159 -12.08 -2.27 -7.38
CA LEU A 159 -12.68 -3.18 -8.35
C LEU A 159 -13.20 -4.48 -7.73
N GLY A 160 -13.19 -4.61 -6.40
CA GLY A 160 -13.73 -5.76 -5.68
C GLY A 160 -12.69 -6.82 -5.32
N GLY A 161 -11.44 -6.43 -5.07
CA GLY A 161 -10.37 -7.34 -4.68
C GLY A 161 -9.89 -8.25 -5.82
N VAL A 162 -9.93 -7.74 -7.06
CA VAL A 162 -9.50 -8.51 -8.24
C VAL A 162 -7.99 -8.68 -8.27
N VAL A 163 -7.55 -9.82 -8.81
CA VAL A 163 -6.13 -10.16 -8.97
C VAL A 163 -5.67 -9.71 -10.34
N VAL A 164 -4.63 -8.86 -10.39
CA VAL A 164 -4.06 -8.40 -11.66
C VAL A 164 -3.42 -9.57 -12.41
N PRO A 165 -3.70 -9.77 -13.72
CA PRO A 165 -3.11 -10.87 -14.48
C PRO A 165 -1.58 -10.81 -14.54
N LEU A 166 -0.92 -11.92 -14.23
CA LEU A 166 0.54 -12.04 -14.33
C LEU A 166 1.06 -11.81 -15.76
N GLU A 167 0.34 -12.33 -16.76
CA GLU A 167 0.68 -12.13 -18.18
C GLU A 167 0.66 -10.65 -18.59
N TRP A 168 -0.18 -9.83 -17.95
CA TRP A 168 -0.19 -8.39 -18.17
C TRP A 168 0.99 -7.72 -17.46
N LEU A 169 1.30 -8.10 -16.22
CA LEU A 169 2.45 -7.59 -15.48
C LEU A 169 3.78 -7.82 -16.22
N ASP A 170 3.93 -8.96 -16.89
CA ASP A 170 5.11 -9.25 -17.70
C ASP A 170 5.27 -8.33 -18.92
N GLN A 171 4.19 -7.68 -19.39
CA GLN A 171 4.20 -6.76 -20.53
C GLN A 171 4.53 -5.31 -20.14
N VAL A 172 4.45 -4.95 -18.85
CA VAL A 172 4.70 -3.58 -18.35
C VAL A 172 6.19 -3.28 -18.16
N LYS A 173 7.05 -4.30 -18.30
CA LYS A 173 8.52 -4.20 -18.15
C LYS A 173 9.17 -3.27 -19.17
#